data_AF-A0A3M1ILI4-F1
#
_entry.id   AF-A0A3M1ILI4-F1
#
_cell.length_a   1.000
_cell.length_b   1.000
_cell.length_c   1.000
_cell.angle_alpha   90.00
_cell.angle_beta   90.00
_cell.angle_gamma   90.00
#
_symmetry.space_group_name_H-M   'P 1'
#
loop_
_entity.id
_entity.type
_entity.pdbx_description
1 polymer ?
#
loop_
_entity_poly.entity_id
_entity_poly.type
_entity_poly.pdbx_seq_one_letter_code
_entity_poly.pdbx_strand_id
1 'polypeptide(L)'
;VLPPGQSLEAGNIGIPVNDWAEPAREDVRRFMADTERAFIRDMMRFLKEELGVKAPVTASQITYHGPRIVADTCDYADVHAYWEHPRFPRRPWDPVDWYIPNTPMETAPGRDALTGRAPWRLLDRPYTISEWNIPDPNDHAAGVVPFAALVAGLQDWDGVMFFQYQSGEADWYADHIQRFFSFNGNPAKLVLLAACAPLYRRGDLEPLPEQAVGTFDQPLSPALALSRRIGIDPRAEQPQAPPAPTGNRLASPDGRAVWEATDPARAHVRIVTPRSVAVWGRIANQRFELGPAVIEVGPVDRDYAVIVLTSLDGRPLAEARRLLLAAVGGARNPGMEWNADRTSVGNRWGHGPAEVNGVPVRVVLSGAPVQVSVLDGRGRPVGTVPVAASRDRSRFEVGPTRRTLWYGLTRH
;
A
#
# COMPACT_ATOMS: atom_id res chain seq x y z
N VAL A 1 36.20 14.44 -27.84
CA VAL A 1 37.58 14.04 -27.49
C VAL A 1 37.47 12.79 -26.63
N LEU A 2 38.07 11.68 -27.07
CA LEU A 2 38.10 10.44 -26.28
C LEU A 2 39.05 10.61 -25.09
N PRO A 3 38.81 9.94 -23.95
CA PRO A 3 39.78 9.93 -22.85
C PRO A 3 41.15 9.43 -23.30
N PRO A 4 42.24 9.86 -22.64
CA PRO A 4 43.58 9.38 -22.93
C PRO A 4 43.66 7.85 -22.95
N GLY A 5 44.27 7.29 -24.00
CA GLY A 5 44.46 5.84 -24.15
C GLY A 5 43.30 5.11 -24.82
N GLN A 6 42.19 5.77 -25.16
CA GLN A 6 41.09 5.18 -25.92
C GLN A 6 41.12 5.58 -27.40
N SER A 7 40.90 4.63 -28.30
CA SER A 7 40.80 4.85 -29.74
C SER A 7 39.86 3.85 -30.40
N LEU A 8 39.31 4.24 -31.55
CA LEU A 8 38.41 3.37 -32.32
C LEU A 8 39.19 2.17 -32.88
N GLU A 9 40.40 2.42 -33.36
CA GLU A 9 41.32 1.45 -33.95
C GLU A 9 41.71 0.36 -32.96
N ALA A 10 41.90 0.71 -31.68
CA ALA A 10 42.20 -0.25 -30.62
C ALA A 10 40.95 -0.98 -30.07
N GLY A 11 39.75 -0.61 -30.50
CA GLY A 11 38.50 -1.21 -30.02
C GLY A 11 38.27 -1.09 -28.52
N ASN A 12 38.88 -0.09 -27.87
CA ASN A 12 38.90 0.07 -26.41
C ASN A 12 38.16 1.33 -25.93
N ILE A 13 37.27 1.87 -26.76
CA ILE A 13 36.39 2.98 -26.39
C ILE A 13 35.39 2.48 -25.33
N GLY A 14 35.44 3.08 -24.14
CA GLY A 14 34.50 2.81 -23.06
C GLY A 14 33.16 3.50 -23.27
N ILE A 15 32.16 3.11 -22.46
CA ILE A 15 30.90 3.84 -22.37
C ILE A 15 31.19 5.21 -21.73
N PRO A 16 30.76 6.35 -22.31
CA PRO A 16 30.99 7.66 -21.72
C PRO A 16 30.50 7.77 -20.28
N VAL A 17 31.39 8.20 -19.37
CA VAL A 17 31.11 8.44 -17.95
C VAL A 17 31.35 9.91 -17.58
N ASN A 18 31.22 10.28 -16.30
CA ASN A 18 31.11 11.67 -15.85
C ASN A 18 32.28 12.60 -16.23
N ASP A 19 33.47 12.06 -16.48
CA ASP A 19 34.68 12.79 -16.88
C ASP A 19 34.79 13.00 -18.41
N TRP A 20 33.83 12.49 -19.20
CA TRP A 20 33.76 12.71 -20.65
C TRP A 20 33.10 14.04 -20.98
N ALA A 21 33.37 14.54 -22.20
CA ALA A 21 32.73 15.74 -22.73
C ALA A 21 31.19 15.60 -22.71
N GLU A 22 30.50 16.68 -22.37
CA GLU A 22 29.04 16.72 -22.27
C GLU A 22 28.32 16.19 -23.53
N PRO A 23 28.72 16.51 -24.78
CA PRO A 23 28.10 15.92 -25.96
C PRO A 23 28.17 14.40 -26.00
N ALA A 24 29.29 13.78 -25.60
CA ALA A 24 29.43 12.33 -25.59
C ALA A 24 28.53 11.67 -24.52
N ARG A 25 28.38 12.32 -23.36
CA ARG A 25 27.46 11.87 -22.31
C ARG A 25 26.00 11.97 -22.76
N GLU A 26 25.66 12.99 -23.54
CA GLU A 26 24.31 13.13 -24.10
C GLU A 26 24.04 12.12 -25.22
N ASP A 27 25.01 11.89 -26.10
CA ASP A 27 24.89 10.90 -27.17
C ASP A 27 24.70 9.48 -26.63
N VAL A 28 25.44 9.09 -25.57
CA VAL A 28 25.23 7.75 -24.98
C VAL A 28 23.88 7.62 -24.29
N ARG A 29 23.39 8.66 -23.59
CA ARG A 29 22.05 8.63 -22.98
C ARG A 29 20.97 8.48 -24.05
N ARG A 30 21.10 9.23 -25.15
CA ARG A 30 20.20 9.14 -26.29
C ARG A 30 20.25 7.75 -26.93
N PHE A 31 21.44 7.22 -27.18
CA PHE A 31 21.63 5.87 -27.73
C PHE A 31 20.96 4.80 -26.85
N MET A 32 21.16 4.85 -25.53
CA MET A 32 20.54 3.90 -24.60
C MET A 32 19.01 4.01 -24.64
N ALA A 33 18.46 5.23 -24.56
CA ALA A 33 17.01 5.44 -24.59
C ALA A 33 16.38 5.06 -25.94
N ASP A 34 17.07 5.31 -27.07
CA ASP A 34 16.61 4.90 -28.41
C ASP A 34 16.64 3.39 -28.57
N THR A 35 17.69 2.73 -28.09
CA THR A 35 17.82 1.26 -28.11
C THR A 35 16.70 0.61 -27.31
N GLU A 36 16.41 1.11 -26.11
CA GLU A 36 15.34 0.61 -25.26
C GLU A 36 13.96 0.85 -25.87
N ARG A 37 13.69 2.05 -26.41
CA ARG A 37 12.44 2.32 -27.12
C ARG A 37 12.25 1.42 -28.34
N ALA A 38 13.32 1.18 -29.10
CA ALA A 38 13.28 0.28 -30.25
C ALA A 38 12.94 -1.15 -29.82
N PHE A 39 13.57 -1.66 -28.77
CA PHE A 39 13.28 -2.99 -28.21
C PHE A 39 11.82 -3.11 -27.76
N ILE A 40 11.30 -2.16 -26.97
CA ILE A 40 9.92 -2.22 -26.49
C ILE A 40 8.93 -2.13 -27.66
N ARG A 41 9.17 -1.24 -28.65
CA ARG A 41 8.31 -1.14 -29.83
C ARG A 41 8.29 -2.42 -30.66
N ASP A 42 9.44 -3.10 -30.78
CA ASP A 42 9.53 -4.37 -31.49
C ASP A 42 8.67 -5.45 -30.80
N MET A 43 8.78 -5.56 -29.47
CA MET A 43 7.94 -6.45 -28.66
C MET A 43 6.46 -6.10 -28.77
N MET A 44 6.11 -4.82 -28.69
CA MET A 44 4.73 -4.35 -28.83
C MET A 44 4.16 -4.69 -30.22
N ARG A 45 4.93 -4.45 -31.29
CA ARG A 45 4.53 -4.82 -32.67
C ARG A 45 4.27 -6.31 -32.77
N PHE A 46 5.21 -7.13 -32.31
CA PHE A 46 5.07 -8.59 -32.32
C PHE A 46 3.81 -9.06 -31.58
N LEU A 47 3.60 -8.57 -30.34
CA LEU A 47 2.43 -8.94 -29.54
C LEU A 47 1.12 -8.47 -30.18
N LYS A 48 1.04 -7.21 -30.61
CA LYS A 48 -0.22 -6.57 -31.04
C LYS A 48 -0.58 -6.89 -32.49
N GLU A 49 0.38 -6.85 -33.39
CA GLU A 49 0.16 -6.94 -34.83
C GLU A 49 0.30 -8.37 -35.34
N GLU A 50 1.34 -9.09 -34.90
CA GLU A 50 1.63 -10.45 -35.39
C GLU A 50 0.83 -11.52 -34.63
N LEU A 51 0.79 -11.42 -33.30
CA LEU A 51 0.01 -12.36 -32.45
C LEU A 51 -1.43 -11.90 -32.19
N GLY A 52 -1.76 -10.64 -32.45
CA GLY A 52 -3.11 -10.11 -32.29
C GLY A 52 -3.57 -9.88 -30.84
N VAL A 53 -2.66 -9.74 -29.88
CA VAL A 53 -2.97 -9.52 -28.45
C VAL A 53 -3.85 -8.27 -28.28
N LYS A 54 -4.96 -8.43 -27.55
CA LYS A 54 -5.94 -7.35 -27.28
C LYS A 54 -5.83 -6.73 -25.89
N ALA A 55 -5.19 -7.42 -24.95
CA ALA A 55 -4.93 -6.87 -23.61
C ALA A 55 -3.98 -5.67 -23.68
N PRO A 56 -4.11 -4.66 -22.80
CA PRO A 56 -3.09 -3.62 -22.64
C PRO A 56 -1.73 -4.24 -22.32
N VAL A 57 -0.66 -3.68 -22.88
CA VAL A 57 0.71 -4.12 -22.65
C VAL A 57 1.53 -2.95 -22.14
N THR A 58 2.34 -3.22 -21.12
CA THR A 58 3.36 -2.31 -20.62
C THR A 58 4.72 -3.02 -20.58
N ALA A 59 5.76 -2.26 -20.27
CA ALA A 59 7.09 -2.81 -19.99
C ALA A 59 7.17 -3.29 -18.53
N SER A 60 8.34 -3.22 -17.88
CA SER A 60 8.41 -3.33 -16.42
C SER A 60 7.98 -2.01 -15.77
N GLN A 61 8.43 -1.73 -14.54
CA GLN A 61 8.11 -0.50 -13.83
C GLN A 61 8.70 0.75 -14.49
N ILE A 62 7.90 1.82 -14.52
CA ILE A 62 8.21 3.12 -15.13
C ILE A 62 9.46 3.78 -14.54
N THR A 63 9.82 3.47 -13.30
CA THR A 63 11.02 3.98 -12.63
C THR A 63 12.32 3.33 -13.10
N TYR A 64 12.25 2.21 -13.83
CA TYR A 64 13.41 1.53 -14.42
C TYR A 64 13.59 1.85 -15.91
N HIS A 65 12.50 2.03 -16.65
CA HIS A 65 12.52 2.43 -18.07
C HIS A 65 12.56 3.96 -18.26
N GLY A 66 12.06 4.72 -17.29
CA GLY A 66 11.87 6.15 -17.39
C GLY A 66 10.50 6.53 -18.00
N PRO A 67 9.87 7.62 -17.52
CA PRO A 67 8.49 7.93 -17.86
C PRO A 67 8.29 8.30 -19.32
N ARG A 68 9.28 8.91 -19.97
CA ARG A 68 9.23 9.22 -21.42
C ARG A 68 9.18 7.96 -22.27
N ILE A 69 10.01 6.96 -21.95
CA ILE A 69 10.05 5.71 -22.71
C ILE A 69 8.71 4.98 -22.58
N VAL A 70 8.17 4.87 -21.36
CA VAL A 70 6.84 4.28 -21.13
C VAL A 70 5.75 5.06 -21.88
N ALA A 71 5.78 6.40 -21.83
CA ALA A 71 4.82 7.24 -22.55
C ALA A 71 4.84 7.01 -24.07
N ASP A 72 6.04 6.83 -24.64
CA ASP A 72 6.29 6.67 -26.08
C ASP A 72 5.99 5.25 -26.61
N THR A 73 5.85 4.25 -25.73
CA THR A 73 5.90 2.83 -26.14
C THR A 73 4.87 1.91 -25.51
N CYS A 74 4.24 2.26 -24.39
CA CYS A 74 3.38 1.37 -23.61
C CYS A 74 1.91 1.83 -23.57
N ASP A 75 0.96 0.90 -23.47
CA ASP A 75 -0.48 1.21 -23.38
C ASP A 75 -0.88 1.77 -22.01
N TYR A 76 -0.14 1.40 -20.97
CA TYR A 76 -0.36 1.84 -19.59
C TYR A 76 0.97 1.95 -18.85
N ALA A 77 0.98 2.64 -17.72
CA ALA A 77 2.15 2.74 -16.85
C ALA A 77 2.00 1.83 -15.63
N ASP A 78 3.07 1.14 -15.26
CA ASP A 78 3.14 0.32 -14.04
C ASP A 78 4.30 0.79 -13.15
N VAL A 79 4.20 0.56 -11.84
CA VAL A 79 5.30 0.81 -10.91
C VAL A 79 5.32 -0.21 -9.78
N HIS A 80 6.46 -0.39 -9.12
CA HIS A 80 6.54 -1.21 -7.92
C HIS A 80 6.87 -0.34 -6.68
N ALA A 81 6.39 -0.74 -5.52
CA ALA A 81 6.74 -0.11 -4.26
C ALA A 81 6.81 -1.09 -3.10
N TYR A 82 7.73 -0.82 -2.18
CA TYR A 82 7.86 -1.57 -0.95
C TYR A 82 8.16 -0.59 0.17
N TRP A 83 7.39 -0.63 1.24
CA TRP A 83 7.79 0.05 2.46
C TRP A 83 8.92 -0.76 3.09
N GLU A 84 10.12 -0.19 3.16
CA GLU A 84 11.25 -0.84 3.84
C GLU A 84 11.60 -2.24 3.29
N HIS A 85 11.84 -2.33 1.98
CA HIS A 85 12.38 -3.55 1.36
C HIS A 85 13.62 -4.07 2.11
N PRO A 86 13.74 -5.40 2.36
CA PRO A 86 14.90 -5.97 3.01
C PRO A 86 16.20 -5.57 2.31
N ARG A 87 17.19 -5.19 3.10
CA ARG A 87 18.53 -4.85 2.61
C ARG A 87 19.48 -5.98 2.92
N PHE A 88 20.36 -6.30 1.97
CA PHE A 88 21.29 -7.41 2.04
C PHE A 88 22.73 -6.87 1.96
N PRO A 89 23.42 -6.62 3.09
CA PRO A 89 24.69 -5.89 3.13
C PRO A 89 25.82 -6.52 2.34
N ARG A 90 25.90 -7.86 2.33
CA ARG A 90 27.03 -8.61 1.75
C ARG A 90 26.66 -9.39 0.49
N ARG A 91 25.57 -10.16 0.54
CA ARG A 91 25.15 -11.04 -0.57
C ARG A 91 23.68 -10.77 -0.91
N PRO A 92 23.35 -10.47 -2.17
CA PRO A 92 21.95 -10.33 -2.58
C PRO A 92 21.11 -11.54 -2.17
N TRP A 93 19.95 -11.28 -1.56
CA TRP A 93 19.00 -12.32 -1.12
C TRP A 93 19.56 -13.32 -0.10
N ASP A 94 20.55 -12.92 0.71
CA ASP A 94 21.03 -13.74 1.81
C ASP A 94 19.91 -14.03 2.83
N PRO A 95 19.63 -15.31 3.17
CA PRO A 95 18.54 -15.66 4.08
C PRO A 95 18.85 -15.36 5.56
N VAL A 96 20.10 -15.00 5.88
CA VAL A 96 20.57 -14.73 7.25
C VAL A 96 21.04 -13.28 7.38
N ASP A 97 21.79 -12.78 6.41
CA ASP A 97 22.37 -11.43 6.41
C ASP A 97 21.47 -10.41 5.72
N TRP A 98 20.39 -10.05 6.40
CA TRP A 98 19.46 -9.04 5.93
C TRP A 98 18.93 -8.22 7.09
N TYR A 99 18.43 -7.02 6.80
CA TYR A 99 17.72 -6.21 7.79
C TYR A 99 16.67 -5.29 7.14
N ILE A 100 15.70 -4.86 7.95
CA ILE A 100 14.74 -3.79 7.67
C ILE A 100 14.83 -2.72 8.78
N PRO A 101 14.47 -1.46 8.53
CA PRO A 101 14.38 -0.46 9.60
C PRO A 101 13.21 -0.70 10.58
N ASN A 102 12.16 -1.41 10.16
CA ASN A 102 10.99 -1.81 10.97
C ASN A 102 10.21 -0.62 11.56
N THR A 103 9.90 0.39 10.73
CA THR A 103 9.17 1.60 11.15
C THR A 103 7.73 1.65 10.61
N PRO A 104 6.80 2.33 11.31
CA PRO A 104 5.44 2.50 10.82
C PRO A 104 5.42 3.55 9.71
N MET A 105 4.88 3.18 8.54
CA MET A 105 4.78 4.07 7.38
C MET A 105 4.01 5.35 7.70
N GLU A 106 3.06 5.28 8.64
CA GLU A 106 2.23 6.38 9.16
C GLU A 106 3.06 7.55 9.67
N THR A 107 4.33 7.37 10.03
CA THR A 107 5.22 8.46 10.48
C THR A 107 5.87 9.25 9.33
N ALA A 108 5.63 8.86 8.07
CA ALA A 108 6.33 9.39 6.90
C ALA A 108 5.40 9.95 5.80
N PRO A 109 4.34 10.72 6.09
CA PRO A 109 3.47 11.26 5.05
C PRO A 109 4.26 12.07 4.01
N GLY A 110 4.08 11.74 2.73
CA GLY A 110 4.77 12.40 1.60
C GLY A 110 6.24 11.97 1.43
N ARG A 111 6.72 11.06 2.28
CA ARG A 111 8.02 10.37 2.18
C ARG A 111 7.85 8.84 2.16
N ASP A 112 6.60 8.39 2.08
CA ASP A 112 6.22 6.99 2.11
C ASP A 112 6.30 6.33 0.73
N ALA A 113 6.14 5.01 0.73
CA ALA A 113 6.31 4.22 -0.48
C ALA A 113 5.16 4.39 -1.49
N LEU A 114 3.93 4.72 -1.07
CA LEU A 114 2.77 4.78 -1.98
C LEU A 114 2.50 6.19 -2.50
N THR A 115 2.49 7.22 -1.66
CA THR A 115 2.37 8.60 -2.17
C THR A 115 3.56 8.94 -3.05
N GLY A 116 4.75 8.39 -2.75
CA GLY A 116 5.95 8.48 -3.58
C GLY A 116 5.81 7.86 -4.98
N ARG A 117 4.74 7.09 -5.24
CA ARG A 117 4.41 6.55 -6.57
C ARG A 117 3.38 7.36 -7.33
N ALA A 118 2.59 8.19 -6.67
CA ALA A 118 1.59 9.00 -7.36
C ALA A 118 2.19 9.91 -8.45
N PRO A 119 3.34 10.59 -8.25
CA PRO A 119 3.92 11.45 -9.28
C PRO A 119 4.37 10.73 -10.57
N TRP A 120 4.54 9.40 -10.54
CA TRP A 120 4.97 8.61 -11.70
C TRP A 120 3.82 8.19 -12.61
N ARG A 121 2.57 8.43 -12.22
CA ARG A 121 1.41 8.17 -13.08
C ARG A 121 1.52 8.99 -14.36
N LEU A 122 1.30 8.37 -15.52
CA LEU A 122 0.98 9.11 -16.75
C LEU A 122 -0.52 9.41 -16.74
N LEU A 123 -0.91 10.69 -16.76
CA LEU A 123 -2.30 11.13 -16.57
C LEU A 123 -3.21 10.79 -17.75
N ASP A 124 -2.66 10.45 -18.90
CA ASP A 124 -3.38 10.20 -20.15
C ASP A 124 -3.71 8.71 -20.40
N ARG A 125 -3.34 7.81 -19.48
CA ARG A 125 -3.52 6.36 -19.63
C ARG A 125 -3.65 5.64 -18.29
N PRO A 126 -3.99 4.33 -18.29
CA PRO A 126 -4.12 3.58 -17.05
C PRO A 126 -2.81 3.51 -16.26
N TYR A 127 -2.95 3.38 -14.94
CA TYR A 127 -1.83 3.28 -14.01
C TYR A 127 -2.02 2.16 -13.00
N THR A 128 -1.03 1.27 -12.91
CA THR A 128 -1.06 0.15 -11.96
C THR A 128 0.15 0.17 -11.04
N ILE A 129 -0.01 -0.49 -9.88
CA ILE A 129 1.10 -0.94 -9.06
C ILE A 129 1.07 -2.47 -9.03
N SER A 130 1.87 -3.11 -9.87
CA SER A 130 1.89 -4.58 -9.99
C SER A 130 2.63 -5.26 -8.83
N GLU A 131 3.41 -4.51 -8.06
CA GLU A 131 4.05 -5.00 -6.84
C GLU A 131 3.97 -3.97 -5.70
N TRP A 132 3.16 -4.27 -4.69
CA TRP A 132 3.10 -3.53 -3.43
C TRP A 132 3.23 -4.44 -2.21
N ASN A 133 4.09 -4.11 -1.24
CA ASN A 133 4.08 -4.74 0.09
C ASN A 133 4.72 -3.90 1.22
N ILE A 134 4.34 -4.22 2.45
CA ILE A 134 5.13 -3.99 3.66
C ILE A 134 5.71 -5.36 4.08
N PRO A 135 7.00 -5.64 3.82
CA PRO A 135 7.56 -6.97 3.95
C PRO A 135 7.54 -7.48 5.39
N ASP A 136 7.33 -8.79 5.55
CA ASP A 136 7.48 -9.50 6.81
C ASP A 136 8.96 -9.89 7.07
N PRO A 137 9.37 -10.10 8.33
CA PRO A 137 8.61 -9.73 9.50
C PRO A 137 8.68 -8.21 9.66
N ASN A 138 7.58 -7.57 9.99
CA ASN A 138 7.54 -6.15 10.32
C ASN A 138 6.40 -5.92 11.31
N ASP A 139 6.67 -5.18 12.39
CA ASP A 139 5.72 -4.96 13.48
C ASP A 139 4.47 -4.17 13.00
N HIS A 140 4.55 -3.54 11.83
CA HIS A 140 3.53 -2.66 11.24
C HIS A 140 2.98 -3.19 9.90
N ALA A 141 3.26 -4.45 9.55
CA ALA A 141 2.91 -5.03 8.24
C ALA A 141 1.41 -5.02 7.93
N ALA A 142 0.55 -4.95 8.96
CA ALA A 142 -0.90 -4.87 8.79
C ALA A 142 -1.36 -3.60 8.04
N GLY A 143 -0.55 -2.53 8.00
CA GLY A 143 -0.84 -1.32 7.24
C GLY A 143 -0.85 -1.51 5.72
N VAL A 144 -0.35 -2.63 5.19
CA VAL A 144 -0.16 -2.85 3.75
C VAL A 144 -1.44 -2.67 2.92
N VAL A 145 -2.56 -3.27 3.35
CA VAL A 145 -3.82 -3.21 2.58
C VAL A 145 -4.55 -1.87 2.75
N PRO A 146 -4.70 -1.32 3.98
CA PRO A 146 -5.32 0.00 4.15
C PRO A 146 -4.65 1.12 3.37
N PHE A 147 -3.31 1.15 3.32
CA PHE A 147 -2.60 2.16 2.55
C PHE A 147 -2.81 2.03 1.04
N ALA A 148 -2.83 0.80 0.52
CA ALA A 148 -3.17 0.58 -0.89
C ALA A 148 -4.57 1.12 -1.22
N ALA A 149 -5.57 0.79 -0.40
CA ALA A 149 -6.94 1.25 -0.59
C ALA A 149 -7.06 2.78 -0.49
N LEU A 150 -6.33 3.41 0.45
CA LEU A 150 -6.27 4.86 0.61
C LEU A 150 -5.73 5.54 -0.64
N VAL A 151 -4.50 5.21 -1.02
CA VAL A 151 -3.78 5.97 -2.05
C VAL A 151 -4.36 5.68 -3.42
N ALA A 152 -4.61 4.41 -3.76
CA ALA A 152 -5.19 4.04 -5.05
C ALA A 152 -6.61 4.58 -5.23
N GLY A 153 -7.43 4.60 -4.18
CA GLY A 153 -8.78 5.18 -4.22
C GLY A 153 -8.74 6.68 -4.48
N LEU A 154 -7.93 7.43 -3.73
CA LEU A 154 -7.83 8.90 -3.89
C LEU A 154 -7.16 9.30 -5.21
N GLN A 155 -6.16 8.54 -5.66
CA GLN A 155 -5.38 8.84 -6.86
C GLN A 155 -5.96 8.26 -8.14
N ASP A 156 -7.06 7.52 -8.07
CA ASP A 156 -7.72 6.91 -9.24
C ASP A 156 -6.75 6.00 -10.01
N TRP A 157 -6.13 5.05 -9.30
CA TRP A 157 -5.27 4.03 -9.92
C TRP A 157 -6.13 2.87 -10.42
N ASP A 158 -5.75 2.30 -11.56
CA ASP A 158 -6.51 1.26 -12.28
C ASP A 158 -6.23 -0.15 -11.74
N GLY A 159 -5.16 -0.34 -10.96
CA GLY A 159 -4.87 -1.62 -10.33
C GLY A 159 -3.82 -1.54 -9.23
N VAL A 160 -4.03 -2.34 -8.19
CA VAL A 160 -3.04 -2.60 -7.13
C VAL A 160 -2.94 -4.10 -6.93
N MET A 161 -1.74 -4.64 -7.13
CA MET A 161 -1.42 -6.04 -6.91
C MET A 161 -0.43 -6.13 -5.75
N PHE A 162 -0.77 -6.95 -4.76
CA PHE A 162 0.11 -7.20 -3.64
C PHE A 162 1.14 -8.24 -4.06
N PHE A 163 2.43 -7.90 -4.04
CA PHE A 163 3.50 -8.89 -4.19
C PHE A 163 3.78 -9.44 -2.81
N GLN A 164 3.30 -10.61 -2.43
CA GLN A 164 2.64 -11.63 -3.27
C GLN A 164 1.73 -12.51 -2.43
N TYR A 165 0.94 -13.38 -3.06
CA TYR A 165 0.21 -14.40 -2.31
C TYR A 165 1.17 -15.47 -1.76
N GLN A 166 2.02 -16.03 -2.62
CA GLN A 166 2.96 -17.10 -2.33
C GLN A 166 4.04 -17.13 -3.45
N SER A 167 5.26 -17.65 -3.17
CA SER A 167 6.45 -17.55 -4.06
C SER A 167 7.01 -18.89 -4.60
N GLY A 168 6.36 -20.01 -4.38
CA GLY A 168 6.85 -21.36 -4.68
C GLY A 168 5.85 -22.19 -5.50
N GLU A 169 6.27 -23.35 -5.99
CA GLU A 169 5.45 -24.15 -6.92
C GLU A 169 4.29 -24.91 -6.23
N ALA A 170 4.39 -25.12 -4.91
CA ALA A 170 3.40 -25.80 -4.06
C ALA A 170 3.17 -25.00 -2.76
N ASP A 171 2.25 -25.42 -1.90
CA ASP A 171 1.96 -24.78 -0.58
C ASP A 171 1.19 -23.44 -0.64
N TRP A 172 0.08 -23.43 -1.37
CA TRP A 172 -0.88 -22.31 -1.40
C TRP A 172 -1.45 -21.96 -0.02
N TYR A 173 -1.45 -22.90 0.91
CA TYR A 173 -1.92 -22.71 2.27
C TYR A 173 -0.74 -22.83 3.24
N ALA A 174 -0.38 -21.73 3.88
CA ALA A 174 0.59 -21.70 4.96
C ALA A 174 -0.13 -21.37 6.28
N ASP A 175 0.23 -22.06 7.35
CA ASP A 175 -0.28 -21.75 8.69
C ASP A 175 0.56 -20.68 9.40
N HIS A 176 1.68 -20.23 8.80
CA HIS A 176 2.61 -19.26 9.38
C HIS A 176 3.35 -18.41 8.34
N ILE A 177 4.01 -17.34 8.78
CA ILE A 177 4.75 -16.40 7.95
C ILE A 177 6.07 -17.05 7.51
N GLN A 178 6.25 -17.33 6.22
CA GLN A 178 7.41 -18.08 5.75
C GLN A 178 8.53 -17.22 5.13
N ARG A 179 8.15 -16.09 4.52
CA ARG A 179 9.03 -15.27 3.67
C ARG A 179 8.61 -13.80 3.73
N PHE A 180 9.45 -12.94 3.16
CA PHE A 180 9.27 -11.49 3.21
C PHE A 180 7.95 -10.98 2.64
N PHE A 181 7.35 -11.62 1.64
CA PHE A 181 6.28 -10.99 0.86
C PHE A 181 4.96 -11.75 0.84
N SER A 182 4.93 -13.00 1.33
CA SER A 182 3.80 -13.90 1.11
C SER A 182 2.62 -13.59 2.05
N PHE A 183 1.43 -13.38 1.49
CA PHE A 183 0.20 -13.16 2.25
C PHE A 183 -0.40 -14.45 2.79
N ASN A 184 -0.21 -15.59 2.14
CA ASN A 184 -0.87 -16.86 2.44
C ASN A 184 -0.70 -17.33 3.89
N GLY A 185 0.41 -16.97 4.55
CA GLY A 185 0.71 -17.28 5.94
C GLY A 185 0.52 -16.13 6.94
N ASN A 186 0.06 -14.96 6.48
CA ASN A 186 -0.10 -13.77 7.31
C ASN A 186 -1.59 -13.42 7.50
N PRO A 187 -2.25 -13.92 8.57
CA PRO A 187 -3.68 -13.71 8.79
C PRO A 187 -4.06 -12.22 8.98
N ALA A 188 -3.15 -11.40 9.50
CA ALA A 188 -3.38 -9.96 9.65
C ALA A 188 -3.59 -9.27 8.29
N LYS A 189 -2.79 -9.63 7.28
CA LYS A 189 -2.92 -9.09 5.92
C LYS A 189 -4.17 -9.62 5.21
N LEU A 190 -4.45 -10.93 5.32
CA LEU A 190 -5.56 -11.59 4.61
C LEU A 190 -6.94 -11.04 5.01
N VAL A 191 -7.19 -10.83 6.30
CA VAL A 191 -8.47 -10.27 6.78
C VAL A 191 -8.71 -8.86 6.23
N LEU A 192 -7.65 -8.06 6.11
CA LEU A 192 -7.74 -6.69 5.62
C LEU A 192 -8.02 -6.60 4.13
N LEU A 193 -7.67 -7.61 3.31
CA LEU A 193 -8.08 -7.65 1.90
C LEU A 193 -9.61 -7.58 1.77
N ALA A 194 -10.34 -8.36 2.57
CA ALA A 194 -11.80 -8.34 2.55
C ALA A 194 -12.37 -7.05 3.14
N ALA A 195 -11.80 -6.57 4.27
CA ALA A 195 -12.31 -5.39 4.98
C ALA A 195 -12.06 -4.08 4.22
N CYS A 196 -10.95 -3.95 3.51
CA CYS A 196 -10.58 -2.75 2.76
C CYS A 196 -11.04 -2.78 1.30
N ALA A 197 -11.39 -3.94 0.74
CA ALA A 197 -11.85 -4.03 -0.66
C ALA A 197 -12.96 -3.03 -1.01
N PRO A 198 -13.96 -2.75 -0.16
CA PRO A 198 -15.00 -1.77 -0.49
C PRO A 198 -14.52 -0.32 -0.59
N LEU A 199 -13.45 0.06 0.13
CA LEU A 199 -12.86 1.40 0.03
C LEU A 199 -12.45 1.70 -1.42
N TYR A 200 -11.81 0.73 -2.06
CA TYR A 200 -11.29 0.87 -3.42
C TYR A 200 -12.27 0.33 -4.48
N ARG A 201 -12.63 -0.96 -4.43
CA ARG A 201 -13.39 -1.63 -5.51
C ARG A 201 -14.84 -1.18 -5.63
N ARG A 202 -15.48 -0.75 -4.53
CA ARG A 202 -16.84 -0.19 -4.54
C ARG A 202 -16.84 1.34 -4.69
N GLY A 203 -15.66 1.97 -4.58
CA GLY A 203 -15.52 3.42 -4.58
C GLY A 203 -16.15 4.06 -3.34
N ASP A 204 -16.02 3.46 -2.15
CA ASP A 204 -16.42 4.19 -0.93
C ASP A 204 -15.51 5.40 -0.69
N LEU A 205 -14.23 5.28 -1.05
CA LEU A 205 -13.28 6.38 -1.10
C LEU A 205 -13.15 6.86 -2.55
N GLU A 206 -13.87 7.92 -2.90
CA GLU A 206 -13.88 8.45 -4.26
C GLU A 206 -12.54 9.13 -4.61
N PRO A 207 -12.16 9.11 -5.90
CA PRO A 207 -11.06 9.89 -6.42
C PRO A 207 -11.11 11.38 -6.05
N LEU A 208 -9.94 11.98 -5.80
CA LEU A 208 -9.85 13.42 -5.53
C LEU A 208 -10.29 14.22 -6.77
N PRO A 209 -11.20 15.20 -6.63
CA PRO A 209 -11.85 15.83 -7.79
C PRO A 209 -10.89 16.62 -8.66
N GLU A 210 -9.88 17.25 -8.06
CA GLU A 210 -8.91 18.11 -8.75
C GLU A 210 -7.61 17.37 -9.04
N GLN A 211 -7.05 17.63 -10.23
CA GLN A 211 -5.74 17.14 -10.65
C GLN A 211 -4.66 18.21 -10.47
N ALA A 212 -3.42 17.77 -10.26
CA ALA A 212 -2.23 18.59 -10.44
C ALA A 212 -1.26 17.84 -11.36
N VAL A 213 -0.57 18.59 -12.21
CA VAL A 213 0.19 18.07 -13.34
C VAL A 213 1.67 18.35 -13.15
N GLY A 214 2.49 17.32 -13.26
CA GLY A 214 3.94 17.40 -13.41
C GLY A 214 4.36 17.20 -14.86
N THR A 215 5.64 17.40 -15.14
CA THR A 215 6.27 17.04 -16.41
C THR A 215 7.25 15.89 -16.20
N PHE A 216 7.81 15.34 -17.28
CA PHE A 216 8.83 14.29 -17.18
C PHE A 216 10.05 14.68 -16.35
N ASP A 217 10.45 15.96 -16.45
CA ASP A 217 11.65 16.48 -15.79
C ASP A 217 11.33 17.15 -14.43
N GLN A 218 10.06 17.46 -14.18
CA GLN A 218 9.59 18.11 -12.96
C GLN A 218 8.38 17.36 -12.38
N PRO A 219 8.60 16.15 -11.80
CA PRO A 219 7.55 15.43 -11.09
C PRO A 219 7.09 16.20 -9.84
N LEU A 220 5.82 16.07 -9.50
CA LEU A 220 5.24 16.76 -8.35
C LEU A 220 5.65 16.15 -7.01
N SER A 221 5.56 16.94 -5.95
CA SER A 221 5.77 16.46 -4.58
C SER A 221 4.72 15.42 -4.18
N PRO A 222 5.13 14.25 -3.62
CA PRO A 222 4.22 13.26 -3.05
C PRO A 222 3.27 13.81 -1.97
N ALA A 223 3.65 14.90 -1.29
CA ALA A 223 2.84 15.52 -0.26
C ALA A 223 1.49 16.07 -0.78
N LEU A 224 1.32 16.19 -2.11
CA LEU A 224 0.05 16.55 -2.74
C LEU A 224 -0.92 15.36 -2.89
N ALA A 225 -0.47 14.12 -2.69
CA ALA A 225 -1.24 12.91 -3.04
C ALA A 225 -2.52 12.68 -2.21
N LEU A 226 -2.76 13.45 -1.16
CA LEU A 226 -4.04 13.42 -0.45
C LEU A 226 -4.95 14.59 -0.84
N SER A 227 -4.45 15.66 -1.47
CA SER A 227 -5.25 16.85 -1.82
C SER A 227 -5.50 17.01 -3.32
N ARG A 228 -4.68 16.37 -4.16
CA ARG A 228 -4.80 16.36 -5.63
C ARG A 228 -4.55 14.96 -6.18
N ARG A 229 -5.23 14.58 -7.26
CA ARG A 229 -4.75 13.50 -8.14
C ARG A 229 -3.51 14.01 -8.87
N ILE A 230 -2.37 13.38 -8.67
CA ILE A 230 -1.10 13.84 -9.26
C ILE A 230 -0.55 12.85 -10.27
N GLY A 231 0.24 13.36 -11.21
CA GLY A 231 0.91 12.57 -12.24
C GLY A 231 1.56 13.48 -13.29
N ILE A 232 2.20 12.87 -14.28
CA ILE A 232 2.82 13.49 -15.43
C ILE A 232 1.78 13.58 -16.55
N ASP A 233 1.58 14.78 -17.13
CA ASP A 233 0.93 14.89 -18.44
C ASP A 233 2.03 14.87 -19.51
N PRO A 234 2.02 13.87 -20.43
CA PRO A 234 3.01 13.80 -21.50
C PRO A 234 3.09 15.03 -22.41
N ARG A 235 2.05 15.87 -22.41
CA ARG A 235 1.95 17.09 -23.23
C ARG A 235 2.27 18.37 -22.47
N ALA A 236 2.45 18.31 -21.14
CA ALA A 236 2.72 19.50 -20.35
C ALA A 236 4.18 19.96 -20.52
N GLU A 237 4.35 21.25 -20.83
CA GLU A 237 5.67 21.90 -20.90
C GLU A 237 6.13 22.40 -19.53
N GLN A 238 5.20 22.70 -18.62
CA GLN A 238 5.46 23.22 -17.29
C GLN A 238 4.54 22.55 -16.26
N PRO A 239 5.00 22.33 -15.01
CA PRO A 239 4.14 21.79 -13.96
C PRO A 239 3.04 22.78 -13.57
N GLN A 240 1.87 22.24 -13.24
CA GLN A 240 0.71 22.99 -12.76
C GLN A 240 0.21 22.36 -11.46
N ALA A 241 0.62 22.95 -10.34
CA ALA A 241 0.27 22.44 -9.02
C ALA A 241 0.18 23.57 -7.99
N PRO A 242 -0.66 23.43 -6.96
CA PRO A 242 -0.55 24.29 -5.78
C PRO A 242 0.75 24.00 -5.01
N PRO A 243 1.17 24.91 -4.11
CA PRO A 243 2.28 24.62 -3.20
C PRO A 243 2.06 23.34 -2.41
N ALA A 244 3.09 22.52 -2.30
CA ALA A 244 3.03 21.31 -1.50
C ALA A 244 2.96 21.64 0.01
N PRO A 245 2.16 20.92 0.80
CA PRO A 245 2.17 21.09 2.25
C PRO A 245 3.53 20.70 2.85
N THR A 246 3.97 21.45 3.87
CA THR A 246 5.31 21.31 4.48
C THR A 246 5.31 20.59 5.83
N GLY A 247 4.14 20.16 6.33
CA GLY A 247 3.99 19.49 7.63
C GLY A 247 3.77 17.98 7.52
N ASN A 248 3.88 17.28 8.64
CA ASN A 248 3.59 15.84 8.73
C ASN A 248 2.09 15.55 8.90
N ARG A 249 1.23 16.36 8.27
CA ARG A 249 -0.21 16.14 8.25
C ARG A 249 -0.74 16.36 6.84
N LEU A 250 -1.32 15.32 6.27
CA LEU A 250 -1.94 15.36 4.94
C LEU A 250 -3.43 15.07 5.07
N ALA A 251 -4.26 15.70 4.25
CA ALA A 251 -5.71 15.50 4.29
C ALA A 251 -6.34 15.70 2.91
N SER A 252 -7.42 14.97 2.65
CA SER A 252 -8.32 15.28 1.54
C SER A 252 -9.05 16.60 1.76
N PRO A 253 -9.44 17.32 0.70
CA PRO A 253 -10.08 18.64 0.84
C PRO A 253 -11.37 18.61 1.68
N ASP A 254 -12.09 17.49 1.64
CA ASP A 254 -13.31 17.23 2.43
C ASP A 254 -13.05 16.58 3.80
N GLY A 255 -11.79 16.31 4.15
CA GLY A 255 -11.41 15.70 5.43
C GLY A 255 -11.82 14.23 5.59
N ARG A 256 -12.32 13.57 4.53
CA ARG A 256 -12.71 12.15 4.53
C ARG A 256 -11.51 11.23 4.72
N ALA A 257 -10.32 11.63 4.26
CA ALA A 257 -9.06 10.96 4.54
C ALA A 257 -8.10 11.93 5.22
N VAL A 258 -7.56 11.53 6.37
CA VAL A 258 -6.56 12.32 7.10
C VAL A 258 -5.43 11.42 7.54
N TRP A 259 -4.21 11.82 7.21
CA TRP A 259 -2.97 11.25 7.67
C TRP A 259 -2.36 12.22 8.68
N GLU A 260 -2.37 11.86 9.95
CA GLU A 260 -1.89 12.65 11.09
C GLU A 260 -0.58 12.07 11.60
N ALA A 261 0.51 12.83 11.52
CA ALA A 261 1.82 12.42 12.01
C ALA A 261 2.61 13.62 12.60
N THR A 262 1.90 14.66 13.06
CA THR A 262 2.53 15.77 13.80
C THR A 262 3.16 15.30 15.10
N ASP A 263 2.56 14.30 15.75
CA ASP A 263 3.14 13.52 16.83
C ASP A 263 3.44 12.08 16.34
N PRO A 264 4.72 11.72 16.15
CA PRO A 264 5.10 10.37 15.71
C PRO A 264 4.65 9.24 16.65
N ALA A 265 4.44 9.51 17.94
CA ALA A 265 3.94 8.51 18.89
C ALA A 265 2.45 8.21 18.70
N ARG A 266 1.73 9.10 18.02
CA ARG A 266 0.30 9.00 17.73
C ARG A 266 0.01 9.01 16.23
N ALA A 267 1.02 8.71 15.41
CA ALA A 267 0.90 8.77 13.97
C ALA A 267 -0.13 7.75 13.47
N HIS A 268 -1.14 8.23 12.73
CA HIS A 268 -2.24 7.41 12.25
C HIS A 268 -2.85 7.97 10.96
N VAL A 269 -3.57 7.10 10.27
CA VAL A 269 -4.45 7.49 9.17
C VAL A 269 -5.88 7.15 9.54
N ARG A 270 -6.82 8.03 9.20
CA ARG A 270 -8.25 7.79 9.30
C ARG A 270 -8.97 8.00 7.97
N ILE A 271 -9.94 7.14 7.70
CA ILE A 271 -10.88 7.27 6.59
C ILE A 271 -12.29 7.31 7.17
N VAL A 272 -13.09 8.28 6.74
CA VAL A 272 -14.49 8.46 7.14
C VAL A 272 -15.34 8.70 5.90
N THR A 273 -16.08 7.68 5.50
CA THR A 273 -17.04 7.75 4.39
C THR A 273 -18.42 7.30 4.89
N PRO A 274 -19.51 7.55 4.13
CA PRO A 274 -20.83 7.08 4.55
C PRO A 274 -20.91 5.56 4.73
N ARG A 275 -20.13 4.77 3.96
CA ARG A 275 -20.26 3.31 3.86
C ARG A 275 -19.10 2.52 4.48
N SER A 276 -17.98 3.18 4.74
CA SER A 276 -16.77 2.58 5.32
C SER A 276 -16.01 3.60 6.17
N VAL A 277 -15.53 3.14 7.33
CA VAL A 277 -14.62 3.90 8.18
C VAL A 277 -13.41 3.04 8.52
N ALA A 278 -12.24 3.67 8.64
CA ALA A 278 -11.02 3.00 9.04
C ALA A 278 -10.14 3.92 9.88
N VAL A 279 -9.37 3.34 10.78
CA VAL A 279 -8.27 4.03 11.47
C VAL A 279 -7.14 3.04 11.69
N TRP A 280 -5.91 3.43 11.38
CA TRP A 280 -4.73 2.59 11.61
C TRP A 280 -3.46 3.38 11.87
N GLY A 281 -2.49 2.75 12.53
CA GLY A 281 -1.24 3.38 12.95
C GLY A 281 -0.95 3.12 14.42
N ARG A 282 -0.24 4.06 15.05
CA ARG A 282 -0.01 4.07 16.50
C ARG A 282 -1.23 4.63 17.23
N ILE A 283 -2.20 3.77 17.47
CA ILE A 283 -3.56 4.13 17.91
C ILE A 283 -3.96 3.55 19.26
N ALA A 284 -3.04 2.88 19.97
CA ALA A 284 -3.30 2.39 21.32
C ALA A 284 -3.78 3.49 22.27
N ASN A 285 -4.70 3.14 23.16
CA ASN A 285 -5.25 4.02 24.19
C ASN A 285 -5.86 5.34 23.67
N GLN A 286 -6.37 5.32 22.43
CA GLN A 286 -6.97 6.49 21.78
C GLN A 286 -8.44 6.26 21.42
N ARG A 287 -9.16 7.38 21.26
CA ARG A 287 -10.57 7.44 20.86
C ARG A 287 -10.69 8.17 19.53
N PHE A 288 -11.45 7.61 18.60
CA PHE A 288 -11.69 8.16 17.28
C PHE A 288 -13.19 8.28 16.99
N GLU A 289 -13.61 9.47 16.58
CA GLU A 289 -14.96 9.73 16.10
C GLU A 289 -14.95 9.68 14.56
N LEU A 290 -15.54 8.62 14.01
CA LEU A 290 -15.48 8.27 12.60
C LEU A 290 -16.88 8.36 11.97
N GLY A 291 -17.60 9.46 12.23
CA GLY A 291 -18.99 9.63 11.79
C GLY A 291 -19.95 8.76 12.62
N PRO A 292 -20.66 7.78 12.02
CA PRO A 292 -21.62 6.95 12.76
C PRO A 292 -20.96 5.96 13.73
N ALA A 293 -19.64 5.81 13.71
CA ALA A 293 -18.90 4.94 14.62
C ALA A 293 -17.94 5.73 15.52
N VAL A 294 -17.90 5.38 16.80
CA VAL A 294 -16.83 5.77 17.73
C VAL A 294 -16.04 4.53 18.08
N ILE A 295 -14.72 4.61 17.93
CA ILE A 295 -13.77 3.53 18.19
C ILE A 295 -12.85 3.95 19.33
N GLU A 296 -12.89 3.23 20.45
CA GLU A 296 -11.94 3.36 21.55
C GLU A 296 -11.03 2.15 21.55
N VAL A 297 -9.73 2.35 21.31
CA VAL A 297 -8.73 1.30 21.26
C VAL A 297 -8.05 1.19 22.62
N GLY A 298 -7.98 -0.03 23.14
CA GLY A 298 -7.25 -0.33 24.38
C GLY A 298 -5.73 -0.40 24.17
N PRO A 299 -5.00 -0.95 25.15
CA PRO A 299 -3.58 -1.23 24.98
C PRO A 299 -3.37 -2.31 23.91
N VAL A 300 -2.41 -2.09 23.03
CA VAL A 300 -1.96 -3.05 22.01
C VAL A 300 -0.45 -3.09 21.95
N ASP A 301 0.11 -4.24 21.57
CA ASP A 301 1.55 -4.38 21.37
C ASP A 301 2.05 -3.40 20.28
N ARG A 302 3.24 -2.83 20.51
CA ARG A 302 3.87 -1.79 19.65
C ARG A 302 3.01 -0.55 19.40
N ASP A 303 1.98 -0.35 20.21
CA ASP A 303 0.95 0.68 20.06
C ASP A 303 0.20 0.65 18.71
N TYR A 304 0.39 -0.40 17.91
CA TYR A 304 -0.03 -0.44 16.51
C TYR A 304 -1.26 -1.32 16.28
N ALA A 305 -2.26 -0.77 15.59
CA ALA A 305 -3.45 -1.52 15.19
C ALA A 305 -4.08 -0.96 13.91
N VAL A 306 -4.91 -1.78 13.26
CA VAL A 306 -5.75 -1.45 12.11
C VAL A 306 -7.20 -1.81 12.47
N ILE A 307 -8.09 -0.81 12.46
CA ILE A 307 -9.52 -0.99 12.66
C ILE A 307 -10.25 -0.57 11.38
N VAL A 308 -11.11 -1.44 10.85
CA VAL A 308 -11.94 -1.14 9.66
C VAL A 308 -13.36 -1.59 9.93
N LEU A 309 -14.34 -0.71 9.71
CA LEU A 309 -15.76 -1.04 9.71
C LEU A 309 -16.36 -0.67 8.36
N THR A 310 -16.86 -1.66 7.63
CA THR A 310 -17.42 -1.46 6.29
C THR A 310 -18.79 -2.10 6.14
N SER A 311 -19.67 -1.44 5.39
CA SER A 311 -20.91 -2.03 4.90
C SER A 311 -20.62 -3.13 3.88
N LEU A 312 -21.35 -4.25 3.98
CA LEU A 312 -21.30 -5.36 3.01
C LEU A 312 -22.47 -5.33 2.02
N ASP A 313 -23.44 -4.45 2.23
CA ASP A 313 -24.62 -4.29 1.35
C ASP A 313 -24.65 -2.94 0.63
N GLY A 314 -23.60 -2.14 0.75
CA GLY A 314 -23.43 -0.87 0.05
C GLY A 314 -24.28 0.28 0.60
N ARG A 315 -24.97 0.10 1.73
CA ARG A 315 -25.72 1.17 2.42
C ARG A 315 -24.85 1.95 3.40
N PRO A 316 -25.24 3.19 3.77
CA PRO A 316 -24.57 3.92 4.83
C PRO A 316 -24.47 3.12 6.13
N LEU A 317 -23.39 3.29 6.89
CA LEU A 317 -23.08 2.49 8.08
C LEU A 317 -24.19 2.51 9.15
N ALA A 318 -24.98 3.58 9.26
CA ALA A 318 -26.11 3.67 10.19
C ALA A 318 -27.33 2.82 9.74
N GLU A 319 -27.42 2.50 8.45
CA GLU A 319 -28.58 1.85 7.80
C GLU A 319 -28.25 0.46 7.23
N ALA A 320 -26.95 0.12 7.13
CA ALA A 320 -26.49 -1.16 6.61
C ALA A 320 -27.04 -2.34 7.41
N ARG A 321 -27.55 -3.35 6.71
CA ARG A 321 -28.04 -4.60 7.31
C ARG A 321 -26.92 -5.58 7.58
N ARG A 322 -25.83 -5.50 6.81
CA ARG A 322 -24.65 -6.35 6.98
C ARG A 322 -23.40 -5.48 7.01
N LEU A 323 -22.60 -5.61 8.07
CA LEU A 323 -21.32 -4.94 8.19
C LEU A 323 -20.24 -5.93 8.59
N LEU A 324 -18.99 -5.58 8.29
CA LEU A 324 -17.79 -6.28 8.71
C LEU A 324 -16.93 -5.32 9.54
N LEU A 325 -16.60 -5.72 10.75
CA LEU A 325 -15.60 -5.05 11.59
C LEU A 325 -14.34 -5.91 11.60
N ALA A 326 -13.21 -5.39 11.13
CA ALA A 326 -11.89 -5.96 11.34
C ALA A 326 -11.13 -5.17 12.40
N ALA A 327 -10.49 -5.87 13.33
CA ALA A 327 -9.63 -5.30 14.36
C ALA A 327 -8.35 -6.14 14.44
N VAL A 328 -7.27 -5.59 13.90
CA VAL A 328 -6.06 -6.34 13.56
C VAL A 328 -4.83 -5.67 14.17
N GLY A 329 -4.01 -6.43 14.89
CA GLY A 329 -2.67 -6.02 15.32
C GLY A 329 -1.58 -6.66 14.44
N GLY A 330 -0.32 -6.61 14.89
CA GLY A 330 0.78 -7.32 14.24
C GLY A 330 0.63 -8.85 14.29
N ALA A 331 1.14 -9.53 13.27
CA ALA A 331 1.24 -10.99 13.21
C ALA A 331 2.69 -11.44 13.39
N ARG A 332 2.89 -12.59 14.03
CA ARG A 332 4.21 -13.20 14.23
C ARG A 332 4.10 -14.72 14.21
N ASN A 333 5.23 -15.39 14.04
CA ASN A 333 5.29 -16.81 14.32
C ASN A 333 5.75 -17.04 15.78
N PRO A 334 5.18 -18.02 16.49
CA PRO A 334 5.79 -18.61 17.67
C PRO A 334 7.28 -18.93 17.46
N GLY A 335 8.13 -18.56 18.41
CA GLY A 335 9.58 -18.81 18.32
C GLY A 335 10.34 -17.94 17.32
N MET A 336 9.71 -16.90 16.74
CA MET A 336 10.41 -15.92 15.91
C MET A 336 11.38 -15.08 16.75
N GLU A 337 12.66 -15.06 16.38
CA GLU A 337 13.72 -14.45 17.18
C GLU A 337 14.32 -13.22 16.50
N TRP A 338 13.89 -12.05 16.95
CA TRP A 338 14.48 -10.77 16.55
C TRP A 338 15.88 -10.56 17.15
N ASN A 339 16.75 -9.90 16.41
CA ASN A 339 17.95 -9.28 16.98
C ASN A 339 17.57 -8.14 17.95
N ALA A 340 18.57 -7.64 18.70
CA ALA A 340 18.34 -6.62 19.74
C ALA A 340 17.67 -5.34 19.20
N ASP A 341 18.07 -4.92 17.99
CA ASP A 341 17.54 -3.72 17.34
C ASP A 341 16.17 -3.93 16.66
N ARG A 342 15.65 -5.17 16.64
CA ARG A 342 14.42 -5.57 15.95
C ARG A 342 14.40 -5.22 14.46
N THR A 343 15.55 -5.35 13.81
CA THR A 343 15.74 -5.07 12.39
C THR A 343 15.86 -6.33 11.55
N SER A 344 16.08 -7.50 12.17
CA SER A 344 16.19 -8.78 11.47
C SER A 344 15.85 -9.95 12.37
N VAL A 345 15.37 -11.05 11.78
CA VAL A 345 15.29 -12.37 12.43
C VAL A 345 16.32 -13.35 11.86
N GLY A 346 17.14 -12.92 10.91
CA GLY A 346 18.01 -13.79 10.12
C GLY A 346 17.21 -14.95 9.51
N ASN A 347 17.57 -16.17 9.85
CA ASN A 347 16.85 -17.38 9.47
C ASN A 347 15.94 -17.94 10.58
N ARG A 348 15.77 -17.25 11.71
CA ARG A 348 15.00 -17.70 12.88
C ARG A 348 13.55 -17.19 12.82
N TRP A 349 12.83 -17.62 11.79
CA TRP A 349 11.45 -17.21 11.52
C TRP A 349 10.40 -17.80 12.46
N GLY A 350 10.77 -18.74 13.33
CA GLY A 350 9.81 -19.45 14.19
C GLY A 350 9.07 -20.57 13.46
N HIS A 351 7.94 -20.99 14.01
CA HIS A 351 7.11 -22.08 13.50
C HIS A 351 5.62 -21.71 13.54
N GLY A 352 4.78 -22.50 12.87
CA GLY A 352 3.33 -22.29 12.87
C GLY A 352 2.61 -22.84 14.10
N PRO A 353 1.31 -22.49 14.25
CA PRO A 353 0.60 -21.49 13.43
C PRO A 353 0.97 -20.04 13.83
N ALA A 354 0.85 -19.09 12.91
CA ALA A 354 1.04 -17.67 13.19
C ALA A 354 0.06 -17.18 14.27
N GLU A 355 0.58 -16.34 15.16
CA GLU A 355 -0.15 -15.62 16.19
C GLU A 355 -0.41 -14.19 15.74
N VAL A 356 -1.52 -13.61 16.21
CA VAL A 356 -1.83 -12.20 15.98
C VAL A 356 -2.11 -11.52 17.30
N ASN A 357 -1.56 -10.32 17.44
CA ASN A 357 -1.84 -9.43 18.56
C ASN A 357 -3.31 -9.02 18.52
N GLY A 358 -4.11 -9.58 19.45
CA GLY A 358 -5.52 -9.23 19.55
C GLY A 358 -5.71 -7.81 20.05
N VAL A 359 -6.64 -7.08 19.42
CA VAL A 359 -6.86 -5.64 19.67
C VAL A 359 -8.13 -5.44 20.50
N PRO A 360 -8.03 -4.99 21.77
CA PRO A 360 -9.20 -4.61 22.54
C PRO A 360 -9.82 -3.34 21.95
N VAL A 361 -11.09 -3.41 21.55
CA VAL A 361 -11.81 -2.25 20.99
C VAL A 361 -13.19 -2.17 21.61
N ARG A 362 -13.53 -0.99 22.11
CA ARG A 362 -14.92 -0.64 22.38
C ARG A 362 -15.47 0.15 21.20
N VAL A 363 -16.61 -0.30 20.71
CA VAL A 363 -17.30 0.31 19.56
C VAL A 363 -18.62 0.88 20.03
N VAL A 364 -18.90 2.11 19.62
CA VAL A 364 -20.25 2.69 19.64
C VAL A 364 -20.66 2.92 18.19
N LEU A 365 -21.78 2.33 17.77
CA LEU A 365 -22.29 2.44 16.41
C LEU A 365 -23.70 3.02 16.45
N SER A 366 -23.90 4.12 15.73
CA SER A 366 -25.21 4.76 15.53
C SER A 366 -26.08 3.95 14.56
N GLY A 367 -27.39 4.09 14.71
CA GLY A 367 -28.40 3.41 13.91
C GLY A 367 -29.13 2.31 14.67
N ALA A 368 -29.95 1.53 13.96
CA ALA A 368 -30.73 0.47 14.60
C ALA A 368 -29.80 -0.58 15.28
N PRO A 369 -30.29 -1.25 16.34
CA PRO A 369 -29.55 -2.28 17.06
C PRO A 369 -28.88 -3.31 16.14
N VAL A 370 -27.62 -3.64 16.41
CA VAL A 370 -26.90 -4.72 15.73
C VAL A 370 -26.80 -5.96 16.61
N GLN A 371 -26.79 -7.13 15.97
CA GLN A 371 -26.19 -8.33 16.53
C GLN A 371 -24.75 -8.43 16.04
N VAL A 372 -23.84 -8.84 16.93
CA VAL A 372 -22.41 -8.94 16.62
C VAL A 372 -21.98 -10.40 16.76
N SER A 373 -21.41 -10.94 15.69
CA SER A 373 -20.95 -12.33 15.60
C SER A 373 -19.43 -12.39 15.53
N VAL A 374 -18.84 -13.32 16.28
CA VAL A 374 -17.44 -13.75 16.16
C VAL A 374 -17.34 -14.61 14.90
N LEU A 375 -16.39 -14.31 14.00
CA LEU A 375 -16.20 -15.07 12.77
C LEU A 375 -14.97 -15.98 12.84
N ASP A 376 -15.02 -17.15 12.21
CA ASP A 376 -13.84 -18.01 12.00
C ASP A 376 -12.98 -17.52 10.82
N GLY A 377 -11.88 -18.23 10.51
CA GLY A 377 -11.00 -17.89 9.37
C GLY A 377 -11.66 -17.99 7.98
N ARG A 378 -12.88 -18.53 7.89
CA ARG A 378 -13.69 -18.59 6.66
C ARG A 378 -14.81 -17.55 6.64
N GLY A 379 -14.88 -16.67 7.65
CA GLY A 379 -15.92 -15.66 7.79
C GLY A 379 -17.26 -16.21 8.27
N ARG A 380 -17.31 -17.42 8.85
CA ARG A 380 -18.54 -18.03 9.34
C ARG A 380 -18.76 -17.68 10.82
N PRO A 381 -20.00 -17.38 11.25
CA PRO A 381 -20.30 -17.13 12.66
C PRO A 381 -20.01 -18.36 13.54
N VAL A 382 -19.26 -18.16 14.61
CA VAL A 382 -18.92 -19.21 15.61
C VAL A 382 -19.25 -18.80 17.04
N GLY A 383 -19.76 -17.59 17.25
CA GLY A 383 -20.15 -17.08 18.55
C GLY A 383 -20.71 -15.68 18.46
N THR A 384 -21.10 -15.11 19.58
CA THR A 384 -21.69 -13.76 19.66
C THR A 384 -20.93 -12.87 20.64
N VAL A 385 -21.02 -11.56 20.42
CA VAL A 385 -20.54 -10.53 21.34
C VAL A 385 -21.74 -9.86 21.98
N PRO A 386 -21.80 -9.73 23.32
CA PRO A 386 -22.86 -8.99 23.99
C PRO A 386 -22.93 -7.54 23.51
N VAL A 387 -24.14 -7.07 23.23
CA VAL A 387 -24.39 -5.69 22.76
C VAL A 387 -25.33 -5.00 23.73
N ALA A 388 -24.90 -3.87 24.27
CA ALA A 388 -25.78 -2.94 24.95
C ALA A 388 -26.40 -2.01 23.88
N ALA A 389 -27.67 -2.23 23.54
CA ALA A 389 -28.35 -1.49 22.49
C ALA A 389 -29.46 -0.57 23.04
N SER A 390 -29.58 0.62 22.48
CA SER A 390 -30.75 1.50 22.52
C SER A 390 -31.40 1.57 21.14
N ARG A 391 -32.49 2.32 20.99
CA ARG A 391 -33.23 2.47 19.72
C ARG A 391 -32.34 2.92 18.54
N ASP A 392 -31.31 3.69 18.81
CA ASP A 392 -30.49 4.44 17.84
C ASP A 392 -28.99 4.21 18.01
N ARG A 393 -28.58 3.30 18.89
CA ARG A 393 -27.17 3.08 19.22
C ARG A 393 -26.90 1.66 19.69
N SER A 394 -25.76 1.12 19.29
CA SER A 394 -25.22 -0.14 19.81
C SER A 394 -23.84 0.07 20.40
N ARG A 395 -23.59 -0.48 21.58
CA ARG A 395 -22.28 -0.48 22.24
C ARG A 395 -21.84 -1.91 22.52
N PHE A 396 -20.63 -2.26 22.12
CA PHE A 396 -20.06 -3.58 22.33
C PHE A 396 -18.54 -3.53 22.41
N GLU A 397 -17.95 -4.59 22.93
CA GLU A 397 -16.50 -4.71 23.11
C GLU A 397 -15.99 -5.98 22.43
N VAL A 398 -14.99 -5.82 21.57
CA VAL A 398 -14.26 -6.89 20.90
C VAL A 398 -12.82 -6.94 21.42
N GLY A 399 -12.15 -8.08 21.27
CA GLY A 399 -10.80 -8.21 21.81
C GLY A 399 -10.22 -9.63 21.79
N PRO A 400 -9.03 -9.81 22.36
CA PRO A 400 -8.25 -11.05 22.25
C PRO A 400 -8.95 -12.30 22.80
N THR A 401 -9.84 -12.14 23.78
CA THR A 401 -10.61 -13.26 24.36
C THR A 401 -11.54 -13.94 23.35
N ARG A 402 -11.86 -13.29 22.23
CA ARG A 402 -12.70 -13.83 21.16
C ARG A 402 -11.94 -14.69 20.15
N ARG A 403 -10.59 -14.65 20.18
CA ARG A 403 -9.72 -15.42 19.27
C ARG A 403 -10.08 -15.25 17.78
N THR A 404 -10.43 -14.03 17.37
CA THR A 404 -10.70 -13.67 15.98
C THR A 404 -10.22 -12.26 15.66
N LEU A 405 -10.02 -11.98 14.38
CA LEU A 405 -9.63 -10.69 13.82
C LEU A 405 -10.82 -9.90 13.25
N TRP A 406 -11.96 -10.55 13.03
CA TRP A 406 -13.09 -9.96 12.35
C TRP A 406 -14.44 -10.43 12.89
N TYR A 407 -15.42 -9.54 12.78
CA TYR A 407 -16.74 -9.67 13.38
C TYR A 407 -17.80 -9.29 12.35
N GLY A 408 -18.83 -10.12 12.25
CA GLY A 408 -20.00 -9.85 11.41
C GLY A 408 -21.04 -9.09 12.21
N LEU A 409 -21.58 -8.01 11.65
CA LEU A 409 -22.66 -7.26 12.27
C LEU A 409 -23.91 -7.35 11.39
N THR A 410 -25.06 -7.63 12.02
CA THR A 410 -26.35 -7.69 11.32
C THR A 410 -27.39 -6.83 12.00
N ARG A 411 -28.15 -6.07 11.20
CA ARG A 411 -29.39 -5.39 11.63
C ARG A 411 -30.58 -6.14 11.06
N HIS A 412 -31.60 -6.31 11.89
CA HIS A 412 -32.89 -6.90 11.51
C HIS A 412 -33.88 -5.83 11.06
#